data_AF-A0A9E4WDZ2-F1
#
_entry.id   AF-A0A9E4WDZ2-F1
#
_cell.length_a   1.000
_cell.length_b   1.000
_cell.length_c   1.000
_cell.angle_alpha   90.00
_cell.angle_beta   90.00
_cell.angle_gamma   90.00
#
_symmetry.space_group_name_H-M   'P 1'
#
loop_
_entity.id
_entity.type
_entity.pdbx_description
1 polymer ?
#
loop_
_entity_poly.entity_id
_entity_poly.type
_entity_poly.pdbx_seq_one_letter_code
_entity_poly.pdbx_strand_id
1 'polypeptide(L)'
;MPVERTDGEIRISAPLAANDIAQLKAGEHVRFYGTIYTARDAAHRRMLAAIEKGEPLPVDLDGQIIYYVGPTPARPGRVIGSAGPTTAMRMDPFTPKLLELGLKMIIGKGGRGPVVRQALQEHK
;
A
#
# COMPACT_ATOMS: atom_id res chain seq x y z
N MET A 1 -16.41 -8.46 -5.37
CA MET A 1 -15.92 -8.42 -3.95
C MET A 1 -14.51 -7.85 -3.97
N PRO A 2 -14.03 -7.15 -2.94
CA PRO A 2 -12.68 -6.57 -2.94
C PRO A 2 -11.57 -7.61 -3.17
N VAL A 3 -11.80 -8.86 -2.74
CA VAL A 3 -10.96 -10.02 -3.05
C VAL A 3 -11.80 -11.08 -3.77
N GLU A 4 -11.35 -11.51 -4.94
CA GLU A 4 -12.00 -12.55 -5.77
C GLU A 4 -11.00 -13.64 -6.13
N ARG A 5 -11.41 -14.91 -6.00
CA ARG A 5 -10.58 -16.08 -6.31
C ARG A 5 -11.17 -16.82 -7.52
N THR A 6 -10.42 -16.93 -8.61
CA THR A 6 -10.84 -17.60 -9.85
C THR A 6 -9.68 -18.36 -10.48
N ASP A 7 -9.82 -19.66 -10.76
CA ASP A 7 -8.89 -20.50 -11.54
C ASP A 7 -7.39 -20.25 -11.29
N GLY A 8 -7.00 -20.17 -10.01
CA GLY A 8 -5.60 -19.96 -9.59
C GLY A 8 -5.12 -18.50 -9.54
N GLU A 9 -6.00 -17.54 -9.83
CA GLU A 9 -5.74 -16.10 -9.71
C GLU A 9 -6.54 -15.50 -8.54
N ILE A 10 -5.89 -14.60 -7.79
CA ILE A 10 -6.54 -13.78 -6.76
C ILE A 10 -6.55 -12.33 -7.23
N ARG A 11 -7.74 -11.76 -7.42
CA ARG A 11 -7.93 -10.36 -7.83
C ARG A 11 -8.22 -9.53 -6.60
N ILE A 12 -7.57 -8.38 -6.48
CA ILE A 12 -7.66 -7.46 -5.34
C ILE A 12 -8.03 -6.07 -5.86
N SER A 13 -8.99 -5.43 -5.21
CA SER A 13 -9.38 -4.05 -5.46
C SER A 13 -9.65 -3.33 -4.15
N ALA A 14 -9.30 -2.04 -4.09
CA ALA A 14 -9.61 -1.16 -2.98
C ALA A 14 -11.01 -0.52 -3.18
N PRO A 15 -11.72 -0.15 -2.10
CA PRO A 15 -11.33 -0.28 -0.69
C PRO A 15 -11.49 -1.70 -0.14
N LEU A 16 -10.61 -2.07 0.80
CA LEU A 16 -10.56 -3.37 1.47
C LEU A 16 -11.04 -3.28 2.93
N ALA A 17 -11.76 -4.30 3.38
CA ALA A 17 -12.03 -4.51 4.80
C ALA A 17 -11.04 -5.52 5.40
N ALA A 18 -10.97 -5.57 6.74
CA ALA A 18 -10.12 -6.51 7.48
C ALA A 18 -10.39 -7.98 7.09
N ASN A 19 -11.66 -8.33 6.86
CA ASN A 19 -12.07 -9.68 6.47
C ASN A 19 -11.66 -10.06 5.05
N ASP A 20 -11.43 -9.09 4.17
CA ASP A 20 -10.95 -9.35 2.81
C ASP A 20 -9.49 -9.80 2.85
N ILE A 21 -8.65 -9.12 3.64
CA ILE A 21 -7.22 -9.44 3.72
C ILE A 21 -6.93 -10.67 4.57
N ALA A 22 -7.80 -11.00 5.54
CA ALA A 22 -7.65 -12.16 6.40
C ALA A 22 -7.68 -13.50 5.63
N GLN A 23 -8.22 -13.49 4.40
CA GLN A 23 -8.29 -14.66 3.54
C GLN A 23 -6.99 -14.91 2.75
N LEU A 24 -6.06 -13.97 2.74
CA LEU A 24 -4.81 -14.07 1.98
C LEU A 24 -3.72 -14.80 2.78
N LYS A 25 -2.89 -15.54 2.07
CA LYS A 25 -1.75 -16.28 2.63
C LYS A 25 -0.46 -15.84 1.95
N ALA A 26 0.63 -15.79 2.73
CA ALA A 26 1.96 -15.54 2.18
C ALA A 26 2.32 -16.60 1.13
N GLY A 27 2.89 -16.16 0.01
CA GLY A 27 3.21 -17.03 -1.14
C GLY A 27 2.13 -17.05 -2.22
N GLU A 28 0.94 -16.50 -1.98
CA GLU A 28 -0.08 -16.37 -3.02
C GLU A 28 0.28 -15.28 -4.04
N HIS A 29 -0.03 -15.55 -5.31
CA HIS A 29 0.12 -14.59 -6.40
C HIS A 29 -1.19 -13.83 -6.56
N VAL A 30 -1.11 -12.51 -6.56
CA VAL A 30 -2.29 -11.62 -6.60
C VAL A 30 -2.17 -10.62 -7.75
N ARG A 31 -3.32 -10.16 -8.24
CA ARG A 31 -3.43 -9.08 -9.23
C ARG A 31 -4.26 -7.94 -8.66
N PHE A 32 -3.76 -6.72 -8.77
CA PHE A 32 -4.45 -5.53 -8.31
C PHE A 32 -5.22 -4.86 -9.44
N TYR A 33 -6.41 -4.36 -9.12
CA TYR A 33 -7.32 -3.67 -10.05
C TYR A 33 -7.89 -2.42 -9.38
N GLY A 34 -8.24 -1.42 -10.19
CA GLY A 34 -8.82 -0.16 -9.71
C GLY A 34 -7.76 0.86 -9.27
N THR A 35 -8.13 1.71 -8.33
CA THR A 35 -7.30 2.82 -7.86
C THR A 35 -6.25 2.33 -6.87
N ILE A 36 -4.99 2.70 -7.11
CA ILE A 36 -3.86 2.46 -6.19
C ILE A 36 -3.12 3.78 -6.03
N TYR A 37 -2.92 4.20 -4.78
CA TYR A 37 -2.16 5.40 -4.51
C TYR A 37 -0.67 5.12 -4.55
N THR A 38 0.12 6.08 -5.03
CA THR A 38 1.58 5.96 -5.01
C THR A 38 2.16 6.90 -3.96
N ALA A 39 3.04 6.38 -3.12
CA ALA A 39 3.72 7.18 -2.12
C ALA A 39 5.07 6.55 -1.78
N ARG A 40 6.09 7.37 -1.59
CA ARG A 40 7.41 6.94 -1.08
C ARG A 40 7.91 7.91 -0.02
N ASP A 41 9.21 7.91 0.21
CA ASP A 41 9.94 8.63 1.26
C ASP A 41 9.37 10.04 1.59
N ALA A 42 9.28 10.95 0.61
CA ALA A 42 8.84 12.33 0.85
C ALA A 42 7.34 12.44 1.17
N ALA A 43 6.50 11.65 0.50
CA ALA A 43 5.07 11.63 0.76
C ALA A 43 4.77 11.09 2.16
N HIS A 44 5.46 10.03 2.60
CA HIS A 44 5.31 9.46 3.94
C HIS A 44 5.72 10.46 5.03
N ARG A 45 6.86 11.16 4.85
CA ARG A 45 7.27 12.22 5.78
C ARG A 45 6.22 13.33 5.89
N ARG A 46 5.65 13.76 4.76
CA ARG A 46 4.62 14.81 4.75
C ARG A 46 3.33 14.35 5.43
N MET A 47 2.89 13.11 5.17
CA MET A 47 1.71 12.55 5.83
C MET A 47 1.92 12.44 7.34
N LEU A 48 3.08 11.95 7.80
CA LEU A 48 3.36 11.84 9.23
C LEU A 48 3.40 13.21 9.92
N ALA A 49 4.07 14.21 9.30
CA ALA A 49 4.09 15.57 9.84
C ALA A 49 2.69 16.21 9.90
N ALA A 50 1.80 15.90 8.96
CA ALA A 50 0.41 16.36 9.00
C ALA A 50 -0.35 15.69 10.16
N ILE A 51 -0.19 14.37 10.33
CA ILE A 51 -0.80 13.60 11.43
C ILE A 51 -0.36 14.14 12.80
N GLU A 52 0.94 14.41 12.97
CA GLU A 52 1.49 14.97 14.23
C GLU A 52 0.92 16.35 14.57
N LYS A 53 0.51 17.12 13.56
CA LYS A 53 -0.12 18.44 13.71
C LYS A 53 -1.65 18.38 13.82
N GLY A 54 -2.26 17.19 13.72
CA GLY A 54 -3.71 17.04 13.64
C GLY A 54 -4.31 17.59 12.34
N GLU A 55 -3.51 17.74 11.28
CA GLU A 55 -3.96 18.19 9.98
C GLU A 55 -4.55 17.01 9.17
N PRO A 56 -5.58 17.27 8.32
CA PRO A 56 -6.14 16.22 7.48
C PRO A 56 -5.14 15.73 6.43
N LEU A 57 -5.19 14.43 6.15
CA LEU A 57 -4.45 13.84 5.04
C LEU A 57 -5.10 14.21 3.69
N PRO A 58 -4.31 14.30 2.60
CA PRO A 58 -4.84 14.61 1.27
C PRO A 58 -5.70 13.46 0.69
N VAL A 59 -5.63 12.27 1.28
CA VAL A 59 -6.42 11.09 0.91
C VAL A 59 -6.84 10.37 2.19
N ASP A 60 -8.04 9.81 2.17
CA ASP A 60 -8.46 8.84 3.18
C ASP A 60 -7.70 7.52 2.92
N LEU A 61 -7.07 6.98 3.97
CA LEU A 61 -6.27 5.76 3.88
C LEU A 61 -7.10 4.52 4.19
N ASP A 62 -8.30 4.66 4.73
CA ASP A 62 -9.11 3.51 5.13
C ASP A 62 -9.45 2.63 3.92
N GLY A 63 -9.12 1.35 4.04
CA GLY A 63 -9.27 0.36 2.99
C GLY A 63 -8.31 0.49 1.81
N GLN A 64 -7.40 1.47 1.80
CA GLN A 64 -6.61 1.77 0.62
C GLN A 64 -5.36 0.90 0.47
N ILE A 65 -4.75 1.02 -0.72
CA ILE A 65 -3.50 0.35 -1.10
C ILE A 65 -2.49 1.43 -1.48
N ILE A 66 -1.29 1.37 -0.90
CA ILE A 66 -0.18 2.23 -1.29
C ILE A 66 0.87 1.42 -2.03
N TYR A 67 1.21 1.87 -3.24
CA TYR A 67 2.33 1.39 -4.02
C TYR A 67 3.57 2.28 -3.85
N TYR A 68 4.65 1.70 -3.34
CA TYR A 68 5.93 2.36 -3.19
C TYR A 68 6.66 2.43 -4.53
N VAL A 69 6.38 3.48 -5.28
CA VAL A 69 6.93 3.72 -6.62
C VAL A 69 7.25 5.19 -6.84
N GLY A 70 8.24 5.44 -7.69
CA GLY A 70 8.50 6.74 -8.30
C GLY A 70 8.59 6.53 -9.81
N PRO A 71 7.48 6.71 -10.55
CA PRO A 71 7.47 6.48 -11.99
C PRO A 71 8.46 7.39 -12.71
N THR A 72 9.10 6.88 -13.76
CA THR A 72 9.89 7.74 -14.65
C THR A 72 8.95 8.65 -15.47
N PRO A 73 9.47 9.72 -16.10
CA PRO A 73 8.69 10.49 -17.06
C PRO A 73 8.08 9.57 -18.14
N ALA A 74 6.84 9.85 -18.53
CA ALA A 74 6.17 9.14 -19.60
C ALA A 74 6.76 9.53 -20.96
N ARG A 75 6.93 8.56 -21.85
CA ARG A 75 7.27 8.83 -23.27
C ARG A 75 6.03 9.36 -24.01
N PRO A 76 6.19 10.09 -25.13
CA PRO A 76 5.05 10.54 -25.93
C PRO A 76 4.07 9.39 -26.25
N GLY A 77 2.78 9.63 -26.06
CA GLY A 77 1.72 8.63 -26.27
C GLY A 77 1.59 7.55 -25.19
N ARG A 78 2.33 7.64 -24.07
CA ARG A 78 2.20 6.72 -22.93
C ARG A 78 1.59 7.44 -21.71
N VAL A 79 0.73 6.74 -20.98
CA VAL A 79 0.03 7.27 -19.80
C VAL A 79 0.96 7.42 -18.59
N ILE A 80 1.97 6.55 -18.48
CA ILE A 80 2.93 6.55 -17.38
C ILE A 80 4.29 6.04 -17.87
N GLY A 81 5.38 6.49 -17.26
CA GLY A 81 6.71 5.91 -17.47
C GLY A 81 6.88 4.59 -16.70
N SER A 82 8.12 4.09 -16.65
CA SER A 82 8.44 2.87 -15.93
C SER A 82 8.13 3.04 -14.44
N ALA A 83 7.31 2.14 -13.90
CA ALA A 83 6.81 2.19 -12.53
C ALA A 83 7.19 0.91 -11.78
N GLY A 84 8.50 0.71 -11.54
CA GLY A 84 9.01 -0.42 -10.76
C GLY A 84 9.01 -0.13 -9.25
N PRO A 85 8.85 -1.16 -8.38
CA PRO A 85 8.78 -0.98 -6.93
C PRO A 85 10.11 -0.47 -6.35
N THR A 86 10.02 0.27 -5.26
CA THR A 86 11.18 0.65 -4.43
C THR A 86 11.25 -0.17 -3.14
N THR A 87 12.39 -0.13 -2.47
CA THR A 87 12.67 -0.89 -1.24
C THR A 87 11.70 -0.52 -0.12
N ALA A 88 10.89 -1.47 0.33
CA ALA A 88 9.81 -1.23 1.29
C ALA A 88 10.32 -0.85 2.69
N MET A 89 11.44 -1.42 3.12
CA MET A 89 12.06 -1.16 4.43
C MET A 89 12.35 0.32 4.70
N ARG A 90 12.55 1.15 3.67
CA ARG A 90 12.75 2.61 3.85
C ARG A 90 11.52 3.32 4.41
N MET A 91 10.34 2.73 4.26
CA MET A 91 9.07 3.28 4.74
C MET A 91 8.64 2.67 6.09
N ASP A 92 9.42 1.74 6.66
CA ASP A 92 9.10 1.08 7.93
C ASP A 92 8.87 2.05 9.10
N PRO A 93 9.64 3.14 9.28
CA PRO A 93 9.38 4.10 10.36
C PRO A 93 8.01 4.79 10.29
N PHE A 94 7.42 4.89 9.10
CA PHE A 94 6.15 5.59 8.87
C PHE A 94 4.96 4.63 8.83
N THR A 95 5.20 3.39 8.40
CA THR A 95 4.15 2.42 8.05
C THR A 95 3.19 2.11 9.19
N PRO A 96 3.63 1.86 10.45
CA PRO A 96 2.72 1.52 11.54
C PRO A 96 1.62 2.55 11.74
N LYS A 97 1.96 3.85 11.68
CA LYS A 97 0.97 4.91 11.85
C LYS A 97 -0.05 4.96 10.71
N LEU A 98 0.37 4.64 9.48
CA LEU A 98 -0.55 4.57 8.34
C LEU A 98 -1.49 3.35 8.43
N LEU A 99 -0.99 2.22 8.94
CA LEU A 99 -1.81 1.03 9.20
C LEU A 99 -2.86 1.29 10.29
N GLU A 100 -2.49 2.02 11.35
CA GLU A 100 -3.42 2.47 12.40
C GLU A 100 -4.56 3.33 11.83
N LEU A 101 -4.28 4.12 10.78
CA LEU A 101 -5.25 4.95 10.06
C LEU A 101 -6.06 4.19 8.99
N GLY A 102 -5.95 2.86 8.93
CA GLY A 102 -6.79 2.03 8.06
C GLY A 102 -6.16 1.61 6.73
N LEU A 103 -4.88 1.93 6.47
CA LEU A 103 -4.17 1.42 5.29
C LEU A 103 -4.14 -0.11 5.31
N LYS A 104 -4.59 -0.77 4.23
CA LYS A 104 -4.75 -2.24 4.21
C LYS A 104 -3.67 -2.99 3.47
N MET A 105 -3.14 -2.45 2.38
CA MET A 105 -2.05 -3.11 1.66
C MET A 105 -0.97 -2.16 1.20
N ILE A 106 0.23 -2.72 1.12
CA ILE A 106 1.44 -2.02 0.71
C ILE A 106 2.14 -2.85 -0.36
N ILE A 107 2.44 -2.23 -1.49
CA ILE A 107 3.19 -2.85 -2.59
C ILE A 107 4.60 -2.25 -2.59
N GLY A 108 5.62 -3.10 -2.57
CA GLY A 108 7.03 -2.69 -2.60
C GLY A 108 7.93 -3.90 -2.85
N LYS A 109 9.26 -3.70 -2.79
CA LYS A 109 10.23 -4.80 -2.89
C LYS A 109 11.11 -4.93 -1.65
N GLY A 110 11.63 -6.12 -1.42
CA GLY A 110 12.47 -6.45 -0.27
C GLY A 110 11.65 -6.77 0.99
N GLY A 111 12.35 -7.09 2.07
CA GLY A 111 11.73 -7.45 3.35
C GLY A 111 11.16 -6.25 4.11
N ARG A 112 10.37 -6.58 5.14
CA ARG A 112 9.91 -5.65 6.18
C ARG A 112 10.53 -6.02 7.52
N GLY A 113 10.86 -5.02 8.33
CA GLY A 113 11.34 -5.18 9.70
C GLY A 113 10.28 -5.70 10.67
N PRO A 114 10.66 -6.12 11.89
CA PRO A 114 9.77 -6.75 12.85
C PRO A 114 8.61 -5.84 13.27
N VAL A 115 8.86 -4.55 13.47
CA VAL A 115 7.84 -3.56 13.86
C VAL A 115 6.68 -3.51 12.87
N VAL A 116 6.97 -3.52 11.57
CA VAL A 116 5.91 -3.51 10.55
C VAL A 116 5.19 -4.85 10.49
N ARG A 117 5.91 -5.97 10.62
CA ARG A 117 5.26 -7.29 10.62
C ARG A 117 4.25 -7.40 11.74
N GLN A 118 4.60 -6.89 12.92
CA GLN A 118 3.70 -6.82 14.07
C GLN A 118 2.51 -5.89 13.77
N ALA A 119 2.77 -4.67 13.29
CA ALA A 119 1.68 -3.73 12.95
C ALA A 119 0.70 -4.28 11.90
N LEU A 120 1.18 -5.05 10.91
CA LEU A 120 0.33 -5.73 9.92
C LEU A 120 -0.56 -6.82 10.56
N GLN A 121 -0.11 -7.45 11.65
CA GLN A 121 -0.91 -8.43 12.38
C GLN A 121 -1.95 -7.77 13.28
N GLU A 122 -1.62 -6.62 13.85
CA GLU A 122 -2.47 -5.82 14.74
C GLU A 122 -3.59 -5.10 13.97
N HIS A 123 -3.29 -4.51 12.82
CA HIS A 123 -4.20 -3.63 12.07
C HIS A 123 -4.79 -4.26 10.80
N LYS A 124 -5.17 -5.55 10.87
CA LYS A 124 -5.78 -6.27 9.73
C LYS A 124 -6.89 -5.45 9.08
#